data_AF-A0A9Q0CLS4-F1
#
_entry.id   AF-A0A9Q0CLS4-F1
#
_cell.length_a   1.000
_cell.length_b   1.000
_cell.length_c   1.000
_cell.angle_alpha   90.00
_cell.angle_beta   90.00
_cell.angle_gamma   90.00
#
_symmetry.space_group_name_H-M   'P 1'
#
loop_
_entity.id
_entity.type
_entity.pdbx_description
1 polymer ?
#
loop_
_entity_poly.entity_id
_entity_poly.type
_entity_poly.pdbx_seq_one_letter_code
_entity_poly.pdbx_strand_id
1 'polypeptide(L)'
;MQPVGYWPDSLFSSLSGEASRLVWGGSIKTSPWLPSPPMGSGHFPSEGFGKAAYIFDIKIVDDHNTLRIPNSRFFTPHVNENVCYDVAGLTDGNDGVGFYYGGPGGCNL
;
A
#
# COMPACT_ATOMS: atom_id res chain seq x y z
N MET A 1 26.64 3.34 5.51
CA MET A 1 25.22 3.70 5.70
C MET A 1 24.99 3.72 7.21
N GLN A 2 24.48 4.83 7.76
CA GLN A 2 24.10 4.88 9.18
C GLN A 2 22.65 4.39 9.29
N PRO A 3 22.33 3.41 10.15
CA PRO A 3 20.96 2.98 10.37
C PRO A 3 20.15 4.16 10.93
N VAL A 4 18.90 4.31 10.47
CA VAL A 4 17.98 5.41 10.84
C VAL A 4 17.44 5.25 12.28
N GLY A 5 18.18 4.56 13.16
CA GLY A 5 17.77 4.23 14.53
C GLY A 5 17.07 2.87 14.65
N TYR A 6 17.09 2.33 15.86
CA TYR A 6 16.36 1.12 16.27
C TYR A 6 15.49 1.49 17.47
N TRP A 7 14.21 1.11 17.42
CA TRP A 7 13.28 1.27 18.54
C TRP A 7 13.13 -0.08 19.25
N PRO A 8 13.55 -0.19 20.52
CA PRO A 8 13.39 -1.42 21.28
C PRO A 8 11.92 -1.83 21.43
N ASP A 9 11.68 -3.13 21.42
CA ASP A 9 10.37 -3.74 21.67
C ASP A 9 9.70 -3.26 22.97
N SER A 10 10.50 -3.03 24.02
CA SER A 10 10.06 -2.54 25.32
C SER A 10 9.36 -1.18 25.29
N LEU A 11 9.47 -0.43 24.19
CA LEU A 11 8.73 0.82 23.98
C LEU A 11 7.28 0.61 23.58
N PHE A 12 6.89 -0.61 23.18
CA PHE A 12 5.58 -0.89 22.61
C PHE A 12 4.81 -1.93 23.42
N SER A 13 3.54 -1.66 23.68
CA SER A 13 2.64 -2.63 24.31
C SER A 13 1.96 -3.57 23.31
N SER A 14 1.86 -3.17 22.05
CA SER A 14 1.17 -3.91 20.97
C SER A 14 2.04 -4.19 19.73
N LEU A 15 3.29 -3.71 19.71
CA LEU A 15 4.26 -3.88 18.61
C LEU A 15 5.60 -4.44 19.10
N SER A 16 5.63 -5.05 20.29
CA SER A 16 6.84 -5.63 20.88
C SER A 16 7.21 -6.99 20.30
N GLY A 17 6.30 -7.65 19.58
CA GLY A 17 6.53 -8.92 18.88
C GLY A 17 6.50 -8.77 17.36
N GLU A 18 6.19 -9.86 16.67
CA GLU A 18 6.08 -9.87 15.21
C GLU A 18 4.82 -9.15 14.72
N ALA A 19 4.88 -8.61 13.50
CA ALA A 19 3.72 -8.03 12.85
C ALA A 19 2.70 -9.14 12.50
N SER A 20 1.47 -9.02 13.01
CA SER A 20 0.36 -9.92 12.65
C SER A 20 -0.36 -9.52 11.37
N ARG A 21 -0.14 -8.28 10.90
CA ARG A 21 -0.70 -7.74 9.66
C ARG A 21 0.26 -6.75 9.03
N LEU A 22 0.40 -6.85 7.71
CA LEU A 22 1.13 -5.90 6.88
C LEU A 22 0.15 -5.21 5.94
N VAL A 23 0.34 -3.91 5.71
CA VAL A 23 -0.50 -3.10 4.83
C VAL A 23 0.40 -2.23 3.98
N TRP A 24 0.13 -2.24 2.67
CA TRP A 24 0.73 -1.34 1.69
C TRP A 24 -0.39 -0.55 1.04
N GLY A 25 -0.13 0.73 0.75
CA GLY A 25 -1.12 1.60 0.11
C GLY A 25 -0.84 3.05 0.42
N GLY A 26 -1.90 3.84 0.45
CA GLY A 26 -1.83 5.25 0.77
C GLY A 26 -3.17 5.75 1.29
N SER A 27 -3.15 6.98 1.80
CA SER A 27 -4.35 7.71 2.17
C SER A 27 -4.29 9.10 1.56
N ILE A 28 -5.46 9.66 1.32
CA ILE A 28 -5.62 11.05 0.93
C ILE A 28 -6.42 11.73 2.03
N LYS A 29 -6.20 13.04 2.19
CA LYS A 29 -6.90 13.84 3.18
C LYS A 29 -7.29 15.16 2.54
N THR A 30 -8.54 15.55 2.74
CA THR A 30 -9.09 16.82 2.31
C THR A 30 -9.89 17.45 3.44
N SER A 31 -10.21 18.72 3.31
CA SER A 31 -11.20 19.36 4.18
C SER A 31 -12.60 18.83 3.84
N PRO A 32 -13.51 18.65 4.81
CA PRO A 32 -14.83 18.03 4.58
C PRO A 32 -15.71 18.71 3.51
N TRP A 33 -15.42 19.98 3.21
CA TRP A 33 -16.18 20.82 2.27
C TRP A 33 -15.52 20.95 0.89
N LEU A 34 -14.35 20.33 0.70
CA LEU A 34 -13.62 20.39 -0.55
C LEU A 34 -13.64 19.01 -1.20
N PRO A 35 -13.86 18.94 -2.53
CA PRO A 35 -13.69 17.70 -3.27
C PRO A 35 -12.30 17.12 -2.98
N SER A 36 -12.26 15.81 -2.79
CA SER A 36 -11.00 15.12 -2.53
C SER A 36 -10.01 15.23 -3.68
N PRO A 37 -8.70 15.30 -3.40
CA PRO A 37 -7.68 15.42 -4.43
C PRO A 37 -7.51 14.09 -5.21
N PRO A 38 -6.88 14.12 -6.39
CA PRO A 38 -6.49 12.88 -7.06
C PRO A 38 -5.51 12.07 -6.19
N MET A 39 -5.58 10.74 -6.30
CA MET A 39 -4.63 9.82 -5.67
C MET A 39 -3.64 9.28 -6.70
N GLY A 40 -2.36 9.24 -6.34
CA GLY A 40 -1.30 8.79 -7.25
C GLY A 40 -1.18 9.73 -8.45
N SER A 41 -1.34 9.18 -9.66
CA SER A 41 -1.34 9.94 -10.92
C SER A 41 -2.71 10.52 -11.29
N GLY A 42 -3.77 10.26 -10.50
CA GLY A 42 -5.14 10.65 -10.83
C GLY A 42 -5.86 9.69 -11.79
N HIS A 43 -5.16 8.69 -12.32
CA HIS A 43 -5.73 7.65 -13.18
C HIS A 43 -6.21 6.44 -12.37
N PHE A 44 -7.23 5.76 -12.88
CA PHE A 44 -7.69 4.51 -12.28
C PHE A 44 -6.70 3.37 -12.55
N PRO A 45 -6.58 2.40 -11.63
CA PRO A 45 -5.66 1.27 -11.78
C PRO A 45 -5.95 0.40 -13.01
N SER A 46 -7.20 0.39 -13.50
CA SER A 46 -7.60 -0.31 -14.72
C SER A 46 -6.92 0.25 -15.99
N GLU A 47 -6.40 1.47 -15.94
CA GLU A 47 -5.66 2.07 -17.06
C GLU A 47 -4.22 1.56 -17.19
N GLY A 48 -3.67 0.95 -16.14
CA GLY A 48 -2.41 0.21 -16.18
C GLY A 48 -1.15 1.04 -16.44
N PHE A 49 -0.13 0.36 -16.95
CA PHE A 49 1.23 0.89 -17.11
C PHE A 49 1.30 2.17 -17.95
N GLY A 50 2.11 3.13 -17.50
CA GLY A 50 2.28 4.43 -18.14
C GLY A 50 1.17 5.44 -17.81
N LYS A 51 0.15 5.04 -17.04
CA LYS A 51 -0.95 5.90 -16.60
C LYS A 51 -1.20 5.82 -15.10
N ALA A 52 -1.53 4.64 -14.60
CA ALA A 52 -1.84 4.42 -13.20
C ALA A 52 -0.57 4.44 -12.33
N ALA A 53 -0.70 4.92 -11.09
CA ALA A 53 0.34 4.77 -10.08
C ALA A 53 0.40 3.31 -9.61
N TYR A 54 1.56 2.87 -9.14
CA TYR A 54 1.77 1.49 -8.72
C TYR A 54 2.78 1.39 -7.57
N ILE A 55 2.58 0.37 -6.74
CA ILE A 55 3.59 -0.13 -5.80
C ILE A 55 4.04 -1.49 -6.35
N PHE A 56 5.35 -1.71 -6.42
CA PHE A 56 5.94 -2.93 -6.95
C PHE A 56 7.10 -3.39 -6.07
N ASP A 57 7.58 -4.61 -6.32
CA ASP A 57 8.68 -5.25 -5.59
C ASP A 57 8.39 -5.34 -4.06
N ILE A 58 7.14 -5.65 -3.71
CA ILE A 58 6.77 -5.89 -2.31
C ILE A 58 7.41 -7.21 -1.87
N LYS A 59 8.27 -7.09 -0.87
CA LYS A 59 8.93 -8.18 -0.15
C LYS A 59 8.82 -7.96 1.34
N ILE A 60 8.85 -9.05 2.11
CA ILE A 60 8.77 -9.05 3.57
C ILE A 60 10.03 -9.69 4.14
N VAL A 61 10.39 -9.33 5.37
CA VAL A 61 11.46 -9.99 6.11
C VAL A 61 10.82 -10.98 7.08
N ASP A 62 11.25 -12.24 7.02
CA ASP A 62 10.78 -13.29 7.94
C ASP A 62 11.52 -13.24 9.29
N ASP A 63 11.12 -14.13 10.20
CA ASP A 63 11.71 -14.35 11.52
C ASP A 63 13.19 -14.78 11.47
N HIS A 64 13.66 -15.29 10.33
CA HIS A 64 15.05 -15.63 10.07
C HIS A 64 15.83 -14.47 9.41
N ASN A 65 15.27 -13.25 9.43
CA ASN A 65 15.83 -12.06 8.80
C ASN A 65 16.14 -12.24 7.30
N THR A 66 15.34 -13.06 6.62
CA THR A 66 15.49 -13.36 5.20
C THR A 66 14.40 -12.64 4.40
N LEU A 67 14.80 -12.05 3.27
CA LEU A 67 13.86 -11.39 2.36
C LEU A 67 13.03 -12.43 1.61
N ARG A 68 11.70 -12.33 1.69
CA ARG A 68 10.72 -13.24 1.10
C ARG A 68 9.73 -12.49 0.24
N ILE A 69 9.32 -13.11 -0.86
CA ILE A 69 8.16 -12.65 -1.63
C ILE A 69 6.91 -13.17 -0.90
N PRO A 70 6.03 -12.29 -0.41
CA PRO A 70 4.81 -12.71 0.27
C PRO A 70 3.87 -13.39 -0.73
N ASN A 71 3.09 -14.37 -0.26
CA ASN A 71 2.11 -15.04 -1.10
C ASN A 71 0.95 -14.08 -1.42
N SER A 72 0.76 -13.78 -2.71
CA SER A 72 -0.26 -12.86 -3.23
C SER A 72 -1.69 -13.24 -2.81
N ARG A 73 -1.97 -14.53 -2.52
CA ARG A 73 -3.28 -15.01 -2.06
C ARG A 73 -3.70 -14.47 -0.70
N PHE A 74 -2.76 -13.97 0.10
CA PHE A 74 -3.06 -13.35 1.40
C PHE A 74 -3.25 -11.84 1.31
N PHE A 75 -3.17 -11.25 0.12
CA PHE A 75 -3.46 -9.83 -0.07
C PHE A 75 -4.96 -9.63 -0.24
N THR A 76 -5.49 -8.68 0.51
CA THR A 76 -6.89 -8.27 0.40
C THR A 76 -6.92 -6.79 0.01
N PRO A 77 -7.43 -6.45 -1.20
CA PRO A 77 -7.61 -5.05 -1.58
C PRO A 77 -8.61 -4.37 -0.64
N HIS A 78 -8.33 -3.14 -0.25
CA HIS A 78 -9.21 -2.35 0.59
C HIS A 78 -9.26 -0.91 0.10
N VAL A 79 -10.47 -0.39 -0.10
CA VAL A 79 -10.72 0.97 -0.56
C VAL A 79 -11.92 1.52 0.21
N ASN A 80 -11.76 2.69 0.82
CA ASN A 80 -12.83 3.34 1.57
C ASN A 80 -13.88 3.98 0.65
N GLU A 81 -13.45 4.56 -0.47
CA GLU A 81 -14.31 5.32 -1.40
C GLU A 81 -14.09 4.86 -2.84
N ASN A 82 -14.72 3.73 -3.18
CA ASN A 82 -14.50 3.01 -4.44
C ASN A 82 -15.02 3.73 -5.70
N VAL A 83 -15.76 4.83 -5.53
CA VAL A 83 -16.23 5.67 -6.64
C VAL A 83 -15.09 6.56 -7.16
N CYS A 84 -14.23 7.05 -6.27
CA CYS A 84 -13.17 8.01 -6.64
C CYS A 84 -11.78 7.41 -6.67
N TYR A 85 -11.59 6.28 -6.00
CA TYR A 85 -10.32 5.60 -5.92
C TYR A 85 -10.52 4.10 -6.09
N ASP A 86 -9.49 3.42 -6.56
CA ASP A 86 -9.51 1.98 -6.65
C ASP A 86 -8.08 1.40 -6.51
N VAL A 87 -8.01 0.11 -6.22
CA VAL A 87 -6.78 -0.68 -6.19
C VAL A 87 -7.00 -1.98 -6.95
N ALA A 88 -6.17 -2.25 -7.95
CA ALA A 88 -6.34 -3.40 -8.83
C ALA A 88 -5.02 -3.87 -9.43
N GLY A 89 -5.09 -4.96 -10.22
CA GLY A 89 -3.94 -5.48 -10.94
C GLY A 89 -2.87 -6.03 -10.00
N LEU A 90 -3.26 -6.80 -8.98
CA LEU A 90 -2.31 -7.55 -8.16
C LEU A 90 -1.49 -8.48 -9.06
N THR A 91 -0.17 -8.33 -8.99
CA THR A 91 0.79 -9.12 -9.75
C THR A 91 1.53 -10.08 -8.82
N ASP A 92 1.78 -11.30 -9.31
CA ASP A 92 2.57 -12.32 -8.64
C ASP A 92 3.73 -12.78 -9.52
N GLY A 93 4.89 -12.15 -9.36
CA GLY A 93 6.10 -12.46 -10.12
C GLY A 93 7.25 -12.92 -9.24
N ASN A 94 8.27 -13.50 -9.88
CA ASN A 94 9.56 -13.79 -9.23
C ASN A 94 10.27 -12.52 -8.72
N ASP A 95 9.86 -11.34 -9.19
CA ASP A 95 10.43 -10.06 -8.81
C ASP A 95 9.69 -9.40 -7.62
N GLY A 96 8.63 -10.02 -7.09
CA GLY A 96 7.85 -9.51 -5.96
C GLY A 96 6.36 -9.41 -6.26
N VAL A 97 5.60 -8.94 -5.25
CA VAL A 97 4.18 -8.59 -5.42
C VAL A 97 4.05 -7.11 -5.75
N GLY A 98 3.08 -6.75 -6.56
CA GLY A 98 2.77 -5.35 -6.86
C GLY A 98 1.31 -5.14 -7.22
N PHE A 99 0.86 -3.90 -7.19
CA PHE A 99 -0.50 -3.52 -7.57
C PHE A 99 -0.55 -2.08 -8.07
N TYR A 100 -1.57 -1.77 -8.85
CA TYR A 100 -1.90 -0.41 -9.27
C TYR A 100 -2.91 0.20 -8.29
N TYR A 101 -2.82 1.50 -8.11
CA TYR A 101 -3.75 2.28 -7.30
C TYR A 101 -3.93 3.67 -7.89
N GLY A 102 -5.05 4.31 -7.53
CA GLY A 102 -5.27 5.72 -7.87
C GLY A 102 -6.72 6.03 -8.13
N GLY A 103 -6.93 7.21 -8.71
CA GLY A 103 -8.24 7.69 -9.14
C GLY A 103 -8.30 9.22 -9.09
N PRO A 104 -9.26 9.82 -9.81
CA PRO A 104 -9.27 11.26 -10.06
C PRO A 104 -9.62 12.11 -8.83
N GLY A 105 -10.11 11.50 -7.74
CA GLY A 105 -10.68 12.23 -6.62
C GLY A 105 -12.06 12.82 -6.97
N GLY A 106 -12.46 13.87 -6.26
CA GLY A 106 -13.76 14.51 -6.43
C GLY A 106 -14.87 13.98 -5.52
N CYS A 107 -14.58 12.97 -4.69
CA CYS A 107 -15.49 12.49 -3.64
C CYS A 107 -15.53 13.45 -2.46
N ASN A 108 -16.66 13.48 -1.77
CA ASN A 108 -16.77 14.11 -0.46
C ASN A 108 -16.35 13.07 0.60
N LEU A 109 -15.33 13.39 1.38
CA LEU A 109 -14.71 12.49 2.37
C LEU A 109 -14.94 12.96 3.81
#